data_AF-A0A7S2S4F4-F1
#
_entry.id   AF-A0A7S2S4F4-F1
#
_cell.length_a   1.000
_cell.length_b   1.000
_cell.length_c   1.000
_cell.angle_alpha   90.00
_cell.angle_beta   90.00
_cell.angle_gamma   90.00
#
_symmetry.space_group_name_H-M   'P 1'
#
loop_
_entity.id
_entity.type
_entity.pdbx_description
1 polymer ?
#
loop_
_entity_poly.entity_id
_entity_poly.type
_entity_poly.pdbx_seq_one_letter_code
_entity_poly.pdbx_strand_id
1 'polypeptide(L)'
;MDGRLLSLEKRIGSLEVKGCGGKSADEIRRQIGSVPGNVEEHCKEVGLAHRFYRVGGEYYERPLKYRKSVLGAVSIGQLCKSVLVKNTARDASVGCRENSEYFLIVVQYCEKLDSDKLWRAVHRLLPEDKRLAKGSYSFRLATQEESDSVCGFVHNAVSPLGMKDRSVPLIVCKSIRKLNPPVIYLGGGEVDLKLQVNVDQFCKLMNAFVLDISVPRGEGEMDSCDSQAPFSVPMHATSSAPVPAAQSGAVPKNIREAYDALDLRVGEIVAACAHPDSEKLLVETIDVGDKKPDGSDEGPRQILSGIAKFYDPNDLVGRKIVVLCNLKPAKLGGIASCGMVMCAKNENELVVVEVSEDVPVGTRISLSSETQGTPASSTQMKKKKLLEKILPELQLNGEHQAAFKGFPLLADGKYCLGTGVSLPAMVA
;
A
#
# COMPACT_ATOMS: atom_id res chain seq x y z
N MET A 1 -40.98 23.57 -1.62
CA MET A 1 -40.16 22.34 -1.48
C MET A 1 -39.23 22.42 -0.25
N ASP A 2 -39.63 23.10 0.83
CA ASP A 2 -38.74 23.38 1.98
C ASP A 2 -38.93 22.50 3.22
N GLY A 3 -39.97 21.66 3.28
CA GLY A 3 -40.26 20.88 4.49
C GLY A 3 -39.41 19.62 4.69
N ARG A 4 -38.83 19.03 3.62
CA ARG A 4 -38.13 17.74 3.68
C ARG A 4 -36.65 17.85 4.08
N LEU A 5 -35.98 18.97 3.80
CA LEU A 5 -34.58 19.18 4.23
C LEU A 5 -34.50 19.47 5.73
N LEU A 6 -35.38 20.33 6.25
CA LEU A 6 -35.50 20.62 7.69
C LEU A 6 -35.86 19.35 8.51
N SER A 7 -36.61 18.42 7.91
CA SER A 7 -36.94 17.12 8.50
C SER A 7 -35.74 16.16 8.56
N LEU A 8 -34.78 16.24 7.63
CA LEU A 8 -33.58 15.40 7.64
C LEU A 8 -32.55 15.92 8.66
N GLU A 9 -32.37 17.24 8.75
CA GLU A 9 -31.50 17.85 9.76
C GLU A 9 -31.98 17.56 11.19
N LYS A 10 -33.30 17.59 11.43
CA LYS A 10 -33.89 17.17 12.71
C LYS A 10 -33.72 15.67 13.01
N ARG A 11 -33.73 14.79 12.00
CA ARG A 11 -33.57 13.35 12.20
C ARG A 11 -32.12 12.93 12.48
N ILE A 12 -31.14 13.66 11.95
CA ILE A 12 -29.71 13.41 12.21
C ILE A 12 -29.31 13.89 13.62
N GLY A 13 -29.97 14.93 14.14
CA GLY A 13 -29.71 15.45 15.50
C GLY A 13 -30.18 14.58 16.67
N SER A 14 -30.96 13.51 16.43
CA SER A 14 -31.63 12.73 17.50
C SER A 14 -31.00 11.36 17.79
N LEU A 15 -29.93 10.96 17.10
CA LEU A 15 -29.25 9.69 17.39
C LEU A 15 -28.16 9.92 18.45
N GLU A 16 -28.57 9.94 19.71
CA GLU A 16 -27.64 9.80 20.84
C GLU A 16 -26.94 8.44 20.75
N VAL A 17 -25.68 8.46 20.31
CA VAL A 17 -24.79 7.30 20.39
C VAL A 17 -24.36 7.15 21.85
N LYS A 18 -25.12 6.35 22.61
CA LYS A 18 -24.68 5.86 23.91
C LYS A 18 -23.48 4.93 23.71
N GLY A 19 -22.33 5.32 24.27
CA GLY A 19 -21.18 4.42 24.44
C GLY A 19 -19.86 4.95 23.88
N CYS A 20 -19.33 6.02 24.47
CA CYS A 20 -17.90 6.22 24.77
C CYS A 20 -17.76 7.57 25.49
N GLY A 21 -16.92 7.63 26.52
CA GLY A 21 -16.84 8.76 27.46
C GLY A 21 -16.63 10.12 26.80
N GLY A 22 -17.57 11.03 27.04
CA GLY A 22 -17.23 12.32 27.63
C GLY A 22 -16.77 13.48 26.74
N LYS A 23 -17.15 13.55 25.45
CA LYS A 23 -17.23 14.84 24.72
C LYS A 23 -18.45 14.85 23.81
N SER A 24 -19.23 15.93 23.83
CA SER A 24 -20.42 16.03 22.98
C SER A 24 -20.03 16.24 21.51
N ALA A 25 -20.83 15.76 20.56
CA ALA A 25 -20.61 16.00 19.13
C ALA A 25 -20.60 17.51 18.78
N ASP A 26 -21.19 18.35 19.65
CA ASP A 26 -21.20 19.81 19.53
C ASP A 26 -19.92 20.49 20.05
N GLU A 27 -19.15 19.85 20.93
CA GLU A 27 -17.81 20.32 21.32
C GLU A 27 -16.77 20.07 20.22
N ILE A 28 -16.90 18.97 19.47
CA ILE A 28 -16.05 18.69 18.29
C ILE A 28 -16.32 19.71 17.17
N ARG A 29 -17.55 20.25 17.08
CA ARG A 29 -17.97 21.21 16.06
C ARG A 29 -17.46 22.64 16.28
N ARG A 30 -17.00 23.01 17.48
CA ARG A 30 -16.70 24.42 17.84
C ARG A 30 -15.24 24.86 17.71
N GLN A 31 -14.31 23.97 17.35
CA GLN A 31 -12.89 24.32 17.17
C GLN A 31 -12.44 24.06 15.73
N ILE A 32 -12.96 24.84 14.78
CA ILE A 32 -12.29 24.97 13.48
C ILE A 32 -11.27 26.09 13.65
N GLY A 33 -10.00 25.73 13.78
CA GLY A 33 -8.87 26.68 13.72
C GLY A 33 -8.73 27.30 12.32
N SER A 34 -7.54 27.78 11.95
CA SER A 34 -7.27 28.23 10.57
C SER A 34 -7.55 27.10 9.57
N VAL A 35 -8.09 27.39 8.39
CA VAL A 35 -8.25 26.43 7.29
C VAL A 35 -7.23 26.80 6.20
N PRO A 36 -6.57 25.84 5.52
CA PRO A 36 -5.72 26.14 4.39
C PRO A 36 -6.44 27.03 3.37
N GLY A 37 -5.86 28.20 3.08
CA GLY A 37 -6.47 29.18 2.19
C GLY A 37 -6.80 28.59 0.83
N ASN A 38 -5.90 27.78 0.25
CA ASN A 38 -6.05 27.22 -1.09
C ASN A 38 -7.28 26.30 -1.27
N VAL A 39 -7.64 25.47 -0.28
CA VAL A 39 -8.79 24.55 -0.40
C VAL A 39 -10.10 25.30 -0.23
N GLU A 40 -10.19 26.14 0.81
CA GLU A 40 -11.36 26.98 1.10
C GLU A 40 -11.63 27.97 -0.06
N GLU A 41 -10.59 28.64 -0.56
CA GLU A 41 -10.69 29.56 -1.70
C GLU A 41 -11.16 28.83 -2.95
N HIS A 42 -10.60 27.66 -3.27
CA HIS A 42 -11.03 26.90 -4.44
C HIS A 42 -12.49 26.44 -4.29
N CYS A 43 -12.94 26.03 -3.10
CA CYS A 43 -14.35 25.69 -2.86
C CYS A 43 -15.28 26.89 -3.09
N LYS A 44 -14.89 28.08 -2.62
CA LYS A 44 -15.64 29.33 -2.84
C LYS A 44 -15.68 29.71 -4.31
N GLU A 45 -14.54 29.63 -5.00
CA GLU A 45 -14.37 29.95 -6.41
C GLU A 45 -15.32 29.14 -7.30
N VAL A 46 -15.43 27.82 -7.06
CA VAL A 46 -16.33 26.95 -7.85
C VAL A 46 -17.77 26.96 -7.33
N GLY A 47 -18.04 27.61 -6.20
CA GLY A 47 -19.37 27.62 -5.57
C GLY A 47 -19.78 26.27 -4.98
N LEU A 48 -18.84 25.49 -4.47
CA LEU A 48 -19.09 24.18 -3.85
C LEU A 48 -19.53 24.36 -2.40
N ALA A 49 -20.72 23.84 -2.06
CA ALA A 49 -21.15 23.79 -0.66
C ALA A 49 -20.32 22.74 0.08
N HIS A 50 -19.72 23.16 1.19
CA HIS A 50 -18.77 22.34 1.92
C HIS A 50 -18.78 22.63 3.41
N ARG A 51 -18.21 21.71 4.21
CA ARG A 51 -17.91 21.91 5.62
C ARG A 51 -16.56 21.31 5.95
N PHE A 52 -15.83 21.96 6.84
CA PHE A 52 -14.57 21.44 7.38
C PHE A 52 -14.76 20.80 8.75
N TYR A 53 -13.97 19.76 9.02
CA TYR A 53 -13.91 19.05 10.30
C TYR A 53 -12.45 18.82 10.67
N ARG A 54 -12.02 19.27 11.84
CA ARG A 54 -10.73 18.85 12.40
C ARG A 54 -10.88 17.54 13.15
N VAL A 55 -9.89 16.67 13.02
CA VAL A 55 -9.86 15.36 13.67
C VAL A 55 -8.61 15.26 14.55
N GLY A 56 -8.64 14.40 15.58
CA GLY A 56 -7.48 14.18 16.44
C GLY A 56 -6.31 13.51 15.70
N GLY A 57 -5.10 13.61 16.23
CA GLY A 57 -3.90 13.00 15.64
C GLY A 57 -4.02 11.47 15.51
N GLU A 58 -4.78 10.84 16.41
CA GLU A 58 -5.10 9.42 16.40
C GLU A 58 -6.06 9.01 15.27
N TYR A 59 -6.63 9.96 14.51
CA TYR A 59 -7.71 9.65 13.57
C TYR A 59 -7.35 8.56 12.55
N TYR A 60 -6.14 8.61 12.01
CA TYR A 60 -5.66 7.61 11.04
C TYR A 60 -5.09 6.35 11.69
N GLU A 61 -5.01 6.28 13.01
CA GLU A 61 -4.56 5.12 13.81
C GLU A 61 -5.73 4.32 14.39
N ARG A 62 -6.96 4.68 13.99
CA ARG A 62 -8.20 4.07 14.50
C ARG A 62 -9.04 3.48 13.37
N PRO A 63 -10.00 2.57 13.68
CA PRO A 63 -10.82 1.94 12.66
C PRO A 63 -11.68 2.90 11.87
N LEU A 64 -12.05 2.50 10.65
CA LEU A 64 -13.02 3.22 9.83
C LEU A 64 -14.36 3.39 10.56
N LYS A 65 -14.76 2.44 11.40
CA LYS A 65 -15.92 2.57 12.29
C LYS A 65 -15.77 3.75 13.25
N TYR A 66 -14.59 3.93 13.85
CA TYR A 66 -14.30 5.08 14.71
C TYR A 66 -14.23 6.39 13.92
N ARG A 67 -13.50 6.41 12.80
CA ARG A 67 -13.36 7.59 11.91
C ARG A 67 -14.70 8.09 11.41
N LYS A 68 -15.60 7.16 11.04
CA LYS A 68 -16.98 7.44 10.67
C LYS A 68 -17.70 8.17 11.80
N SER A 69 -17.62 7.64 13.03
CA SER A 69 -18.26 8.24 14.21
C SER A 69 -17.72 9.64 14.51
N VAL A 70 -16.40 9.86 14.44
CA VAL A 70 -15.77 11.18 14.65
C VAL A 70 -16.33 12.22 13.68
N LEU A 71 -16.50 11.86 12.41
CA LEU A 71 -17.02 12.77 11.38
C LEU A 71 -18.56 12.87 11.34
N GLY A 72 -19.26 12.08 12.14
CA GLY A 72 -20.72 11.96 12.09
C GLY A 72 -21.22 11.41 10.75
N ALA A 73 -20.40 10.62 10.04
CA ALA A 73 -20.80 10.00 8.78
C ALA A 73 -21.88 8.91 9.03
N VAL A 74 -22.82 8.75 8.10
CA VAL A 74 -23.89 7.75 8.16
C VAL A 74 -23.36 6.35 7.86
N SER A 75 -22.38 6.22 6.94
CA SER A 75 -21.75 4.95 6.60
C SER A 75 -20.24 5.10 6.36
N ILE A 76 -19.50 4.00 6.50
CA ILE A 76 -18.06 3.95 6.17
C ILE A 76 -17.82 4.31 4.70
N GLY A 77 -18.75 3.99 3.81
CA GLY A 77 -18.66 4.35 2.40
C GLY A 77 -18.61 5.86 2.13
N GLN A 78 -18.99 6.71 3.09
CA GLN A 78 -18.85 8.16 2.93
C GLN A 78 -17.42 8.65 3.19
N LEU A 79 -16.57 7.82 3.81
CA LEU A 79 -15.17 8.12 4.00
C LEU A 79 -14.43 7.84 2.69
N CYS A 80 -13.86 8.88 2.10
CA CYS A 80 -13.15 8.81 0.82
C CYS A 80 -11.73 9.36 0.96
N LYS A 81 -10.85 8.84 0.11
CA LYS A 81 -9.46 9.29 -0.07
C LYS A 81 -9.27 9.73 -1.52
N SER A 82 -8.33 10.65 -1.71
CA SER A 82 -7.91 11.15 -3.01
C SER A 82 -6.52 10.60 -3.29
N VAL A 83 -6.33 10.00 -4.47
CA VAL A 83 -5.09 9.32 -4.84
C VAL A 83 -4.62 9.84 -6.18
N LEU A 84 -3.39 10.31 -6.25
CA LEU A 84 -2.78 10.70 -7.52
C LEU A 84 -2.18 9.46 -8.20
N VAL A 85 -2.60 9.20 -9.43
CA VAL A 85 -2.13 8.10 -10.25
C VAL A 85 -1.46 8.68 -11.49
N LYS A 86 -0.30 8.16 -11.85
CA LYS A 86 0.44 8.51 -13.06
C LYS A 86 0.26 7.45 -14.15
N ASN A 87 -0.06 7.87 -15.36
CA ASN A 87 0.04 7.07 -16.57
C ASN A 87 1.45 7.22 -17.17
N THR A 88 2.32 6.23 -16.96
CA THR A 88 3.70 6.24 -17.44
C THR A 88 3.83 5.94 -18.93
N ALA A 89 2.78 5.41 -19.56
CA ALA A 89 2.76 5.06 -20.98
C ALA A 89 1.92 6.03 -21.83
N ARG A 90 1.65 7.23 -21.31
CA ARG A 90 0.91 8.29 -22.01
C ARG A 90 1.46 8.52 -23.43
N ASP A 91 0.56 8.63 -24.40
CA ASP A 91 0.90 9.12 -25.74
C ASP A 91 0.96 10.65 -25.73
N ALA A 92 2.16 11.23 -25.74
CA ALA A 92 2.31 12.69 -25.68
C ALA A 92 1.74 13.44 -26.91
N SER A 93 1.49 12.75 -28.02
CA SER A 93 0.93 13.35 -29.24
C SER A 93 -0.58 13.63 -29.13
N VAL A 94 -1.27 12.99 -28.19
CA VAL A 94 -2.72 13.11 -28.01
C VAL A 94 -3.03 14.01 -26.81
N GLY A 95 -3.31 15.28 -27.10
CA GLY A 95 -3.67 16.29 -26.10
C GLY A 95 -5.16 16.25 -25.73
N CYS A 96 -5.53 15.44 -24.74
CA CYS A 96 -6.86 15.47 -24.15
C CYS A 96 -6.83 15.03 -22.67
N ARG A 97 -7.91 15.34 -21.92
CA ARG A 97 -8.02 15.00 -20.50
C ARG A 97 -8.14 13.48 -20.26
N GLU A 98 -8.61 12.73 -21.24
CA GLU A 98 -8.71 11.26 -21.21
C GLU A 98 -7.34 10.58 -21.34
N ASN A 99 -6.32 11.30 -21.82
CA ASN A 99 -4.94 10.84 -21.97
C ASN A 99 -3.97 11.67 -21.12
N SER A 100 -4.40 12.06 -19.92
CA SER A 100 -3.55 12.83 -18.99
C SER A 100 -2.38 11.99 -18.46
N GLU A 101 -1.25 12.65 -18.15
CA GLU A 101 -0.14 12.01 -17.43
C GLU A 101 -0.56 11.66 -16.01
N TYR A 102 -1.36 12.52 -15.37
CA TYR A 102 -1.84 12.31 -14.01
C TYR A 102 -3.37 12.29 -13.97
N PHE A 103 -3.92 11.43 -13.12
CA PHE A 103 -5.32 11.44 -12.74
C PHE A 103 -5.42 11.48 -11.22
N LEU A 104 -6.25 12.38 -10.69
CA LEU A 104 -6.63 12.34 -9.29
C LEU A 104 -7.88 11.48 -9.14
N ILE A 105 -7.82 10.46 -8.30
CA ILE A 105 -8.90 9.48 -8.15
C ILE A 105 -9.47 9.55 -6.73
N VAL A 106 -10.78 9.76 -6.64
CA VAL A 106 -11.54 9.69 -5.40
C VAL A 106 -12.19 8.31 -5.28
N VAL A 107 -11.85 7.62 -4.19
CA VAL A 107 -12.30 6.25 -3.90
C VAL A 107 -12.61 6.10 -2.41
N GLN A 108 -13.56 5.23 -2.07
CA GLN A 108 -13.96 4.97 -0.69
C GLN A 108 -12.85 4.21 0.06
N TYR A 109 -12.68 4.45 1.37
CA TYR A 109 -11.69 3.73 2.17
C TYR A 109 -11.95 2.21 2.21
N CYS A 110 -13.22 1.79 2.16
CA CYS A 110 -13.64 0.38 2.12
C CYS A 110 -13.52 -0.28 0.73
N GLU A 111 -12.97 0.41 -0.26
CA GLU A 111 -12.74 -0.12 -1.60
C GLU A 111 -11.26 0.00 -1.98
N LYS A 112 -10.85 -0.80 -2.97
CA LYS A 112 -9.53 -0.71 -3.62
C LYS A 112 -9.70 -0.45 -5.11
N LEU A 113 -8.74 0.26 -5.72
CA LEU A 113 -8.75 0.45 -7.16
C LEU A 113 -8.34 -0.84 -7.84
N ASP A 114 -8.91 -1.04 -9.01
CA ASP A 114 -8.64 -2.17 -9.89
C ASP A 114 -8.02 -1.60 -11.18
N SER A 115 -6.73 -1.86 -11.38
CA SER A 115 -5.95 -1.31 -12.51
C SER A 115 -6.56 -1.71 -13.86
N ASP A 116 -7.15 -2.89 -13.90
CA ASP A 116 -7.71 -3.50 -15.09
C ASP A 116 -9.07 -2.86 -15.44
N LYS A 117 -9.88 -2.54 -14.45
CA LYS A 117 -11.07 -1.70 -14.62
C LYS A 117 -10.70 -0.26 -14.97
N LEU A 118 -9.66 0.29 -14.34
CA LEU A 118 -9.21 1.66 -14.56
C LEU A 118 -8.84 1.91 -16.01
N TRP A 119 -7.92 1.13 -16.58
CA TRP A 119 -7.51 1.35 -17.96
C TRP A 119 -8.67 1.13 -18.94
N ARG A 120 -9.51 0.11 -18.74
CA ARG A 120 -10.70 -0.12 -19.59
C ARG A 120 -11.70 1.03 -19.51
N ALA A 121 -11.85 1.64 -18.34
CA ALA A 121 -12.76 2.76 -18.15
C ALA A 121 -12.21 4.03 -18.81
N VAL A 122 -10.93 4.34 -18.62
CA VAL A 122 -10.28 5.50 -19.25
C VAL A 122 -10.22 5.35 -20.77
N HIS A 123 -9.85 4.17 -21.27
CA HIS A 123 -9.87 3.84 -22.70
C HIS A 123 -11.25 4.07 -23.34
N ARG A 124 -12.34 3.76 -22.61
CA ARG A 124 -13.71 3.96 -23.09
C ARG A 124 -14.20 5.42 -23.03
N LEU A 125 -13.46 6.33 -22.40
CA LEU A 125 -13.77 7.76 -22.46
C LEU A 125 -13.50 8.34 -23.85
N LEU A 126 -12.55 7.76 -24.60
CA LEU A 126 -12.27 8.17 -25.96
C LEU A 126 -13.31 7.57 -26.94
N PRO A 127 -13.80 8.36 -27.92
CA PRO A 127 -14.57 7.86 -29.05
C PRO A 127 -13.85 6.72 -29.77
N GLU A 128 -14.59 5.78 -30.36
CA GLU A 128 -14.02 4.55 -30.93
C GLU A 128 -12.91 4.80 -31.96
N ASP A 129 -13.08 5.83 -32.78
CA ASP A 129 -12.14 6.29 -33.80
C ASP A 129 -10.87 6.93 -33.23
N LYS A 130 -10.86 7.29 -31.95
CA LYS A 130 -9.75 7.97 -31.25
C LYS A 130 -9.18 7.16 -30.09
N ARG A 131 -9.64 5.92 -29.89
CA ARG A 131 -9.18 5.07 -28.79
C ARG A 131 -7.70 4.73 -28.97
N LEU A 132 -6.93 4.95 -27.90
CA LEU A 132 -5.52 4.58 -27.87
C LEU A 132 -5.37 3.08 -27.65
N ALA A 133 -4.23 2.54 -28.10
CA ALA A 133 -3.88 1.15 -27.86
C ALA A 133 -3.78 0.86 -26.36
N LYS A 134 -3.99 -0.41 -25.96
CA LYS A 134 -3.84 -0.83 -24.55
C LYS A 134 -2.47 -0.43 -23.97
N GLY A 135 -1.41 -0.47 -24.78
CA GLY A 135 -0.06 -0.07 -24.40
C GLY A 135 0.10 1.39 -24.00
N SER A 136 -0.86 2.27 -24.31
CA SER A 136 -0.86 3.69 -23.91
C SER A 136 -1.33 3.92 -22.47
N TYR A 137 -1.62 2.83 -21.73
CA TYR A 137 -2.14 2.88 -20.37
C TYR A 137 -1.30 2.01 -19.45
N SER A 138 -0.44 2.64 -18.66
CA SER A 138 0.34 2.00 -17.59
C SER A 138 0.25 2.87 -16.35
N PHE A 139 -0.63 2.48 -15.43
CA PHE A 139 -0.94 3.28 -14.25
C PHE A 139 -0.13 2.83 -13.04
N ARG A 140 0.52 3.77 -12.36
CA ARG A 140 1.10 3.57 -11.03
C ARG A 140 0.71 4.71 -10.10
N LEU A 141 0.85 4.52 -8.80
CA LEU A 141 0.75 5.62 -7.85
C LEU A 141 1.83 6.65 -8.13
N ALA A 142 1.48 7.93 -7.98
CA ALA A 142 2.49 8.98 -7.97
C ALA A 142 3.37 8.83 -6.72
N THR A 143 4.68 9.10 -6.87
CA THR A 143 5.57 9.17 -5.71
C THR A 143 5.18 10.36 -4.81
N GLN A 144 5.75 10.44 -3.61
CA GLN A 144 5.49 11.58 -2.73
C GLN A 144 5.95 12.90 -3.38
N GLU A 145 7.10 12.92 -4.03
CA GLU A 145 7.62 14.11 -4.71
C GLU A 145 6.72 14.51 -5.89
N GLU A 146 6.24 13.54 -6.67
CA GLU A 146 5.29 13.79 -7.76
C GLU A 146 3.96 14.32 -7.20
N SER A 147 3.46 13.73 -6.12
CA SER A 147 2.25 14.20 -5.45
C SER A 147 2.43 15.63 -4.93
N ASP A 148 3.48 15.92 -4.17
CA ASP A 148 3.75 17.26 -3.63
C ASP A 148 3.89 18.29 -4.76
N SER A 149 4.57 17.93 -5.85
CA SER A 149 4.75 18.80 -7.01
C SER A 149 3.44 19.11 -7.75
N VAL A 150 2.60 18.09 -7.96
CA VAL A 150 1.36 18.19 -8.75
C VAL A 150 0.20 18.72 -7.91
N CYS A 151 -0.02 18.16 -6.72
CA CYS A 151 -1.15 18.51 -5.86
C CYS A 151 -0.83 19.68 -4.91
N GLY A 152 0.42 19.87 -4.49
CA GLY A 152 0.78 20.91 -3.53
C GLY A 152 0.39 20.59 -2.09
N PHE A 153 0.08 19.33 -1.78
CA PHE A 153 -0.24 18.85 -0.44
C PHE A 153 0.73 17.75 -0.02
N VAL A 154 1.11 17.78 1.26
CA VAL A 154 1.90 16.71 1.88
C VAL A 154 1.11 15.40 1.98
N HIS A 155 1.81 14.31 2.29
CA HIS A 155 1.21 13.00 2.52
C HIS A 155 0.02 13.05 3.51
N ASN A 156 -1.06 12.32 3.22
CA ASN A 156 -2.34 12.31 3.95
C ASN A 156 -3.17 13.63 3.94
N ALA A 157 -2.69 14.70 3.32
CA ALA A 157 -3.41 15.97 3.23
C ALA A 157 -4.08 16.19 1.86
N VAL A 158 -3.86 15.31 0.89
CA VAL A 158 -4.29 15.49 -0.51
C VAL A 158 -5.79 15.74 -0.64
N SER A 159 -6.12 16.91 -1.17
CA SER A 159 -7.47 17.32 -1.53
C SER A 159 -7.62 17.45 -3.05
N PRO A 160 -8.77 17.07 -3.64
CA PRO A 160 -9.09 17.39 -5.03
C PRO A 160 -9.32 18.90 -5.27
N LEU A 161 -9.45 19.67 -4.19
CA LEU A 161 -9.60 21.11 -4.20
C LEU A 161 -8.29 21.74 -3.72
N GLY A 162 -8.03 22.99 -4.12
CA GLY A 162 -6.78 23.69 -3.81
C GLY A 162 -5.51 23.11 -4.42
N MET A 163 -5.60 22.18 -5.38
CA MET A 163 -4.42 21.62 -6.05
C MET A 163 -3.61 22.69 -6.79
N LYS A 164 -2.27 22.52 -6.79
CA LYS A 164 -1.35 23.38 -7.53
C LYS A 164 -1.55 23.27 -9.04
N ASP A 165 -1.59 22.05 -9.58
CA ASP A 165 -2.00 21.79 -10.96
C ASP A 165 -3.50 21.43 -11.02
N ARG A 166 -4.32 22.41 -11.40
CA ARG A 166 -5.77 22.23 -11.55
C ARG A 166 -6.17 21.62 -12.89
N SER A 167 -5.22 21.35 -13.79
CA SER A 167 -5.50 20.70 -15.08
C SER A 167 -5.63 19.17 -14.94
N VAL A 168 -5.16 18.61 -13.83
CA VAL A 168 -5.24 17.18 -13.52
C VAL A 168 -6.71 16.73 -13.51
N PRO A 169 -7.11 15.80 -14.40
CA PRO A 169 -8.48 15.32 -14.44
C PRO A 169 -8.84 14.53 -13.18
N LEU A 170 -10.04 14.83 -12.67
CA LEU A 170 -10.62 14.14 -11.52
C LEU A 170 -11.45 12.92 -11.99
N ILE A 171 -11.21 11.78 -11.37
CA ILE A 171 -12.04 10.58 -11.46
C ILE A 171 -12.69 10.32 -10.10
N VAL A 172 -13.99 10.07 -10.08
CA VAL A 172 -14.76 9.66 -8.90
C VAL A 172 -15.27 8.24 -9.14
N CYS A 173 -15.03 7.33 -8.20
CA CYS A 173 -15.53 5.96 -8.32
C CYS A 173 -17.06 5.93 -8.39
N LYS A 174 -17.60 5.13 -9.30
CA LYS A 174 -19.04 4.99 -9.55
C LYS A 174 -19.83 4.52 -8.31
N SER A 175 -19.20 3.79 -7.40
CA SER A 175 -19.76 3.36 -6.11
C SER A 175 -20.16 4.55 -5.22
N ILE A 176 -19.38 5.65 -5.23
CA ILE A 176 -19.64 6.86 -4.44
C ILE A 176 -20.97 7.51 -4.81
N ARG A 177 -21.37 7.45 -6.08
CA ARG A 177 -22.64 7.97 -6.58
C ARG A 177 -23.87 7.23 -6.07
N LYS A 178 -23.69 6.06 -5.45
CA LYS A 178 -24.75 5.25 -4.84
C LYS A 178 -24.98 5.57 -3.35
N LEU A 179 -24.20 6.47 -2.77
CA LEU A 179 -24.32 6.82 -1.34
C LEU A 179 -25.64 7.53 -1.02
N ASN A 180 -26.19 7.19 0.14
CA ASN A 180 -27.36 7.85 0.69
C ASN A 180 -27.13 8.13 2.20
N PRO A 181 -27.04 9.40 2.64
CA PRO A 181 -27.09 10.61 1.83
C PRO A 181 -25.86 10.74 0.90
N PRO A 182 -25.97 11.48 -0.22
CA PRO A 182 -24.90 11.65 -1.21
C PRO A 182 -23.85 12.66 -0.72
N VAL A 183 -23.20 12.33 0.39
CA VAL A 183 -22.19 13.15 1.06
C VAL A 183 -20.94 12.29 1.24
N ILE A 184 -19.77 12.89 0.99
CA ILE A 184 -18.47 12.27 1.23
C ILE A 184 -17.58 13.18 2.06
N TYR A 185 -16.60 12.57 2.70
CA TYR A 185 -15.53 13.22 3.45
C TYR A 185 -14.19 12.91 2.78
N LEU A 186 -13.42 13.96 2.52
CA LEU A 186 -12.14 13.95 1.81
C LEU A 186 -11.05 14.60 2.67
N GLY A 187 -9.79 14.53 2.23
CA GLY A 187 -8.71 15.36 2.78
C GLY A 187 -9.02 16.84 2.56
N GLY A 188 -8.77 17.66 3.58
CA GLY A 188 -9.07 19.09 3.59
C GLY A 188 -7.88 19.99 3.29
N GLY A 189 -6.74 19.44 2.87
CA GLY A 189 -5.50 20.19 2.61
C GLY A 189 -4.51 20.22 3.79
N GLU A 190 -4.91 19.65 4.93
CA GLU A 190 -4.04 19.34 6.07
C GLU A 190 -4.34 17.91 6.53
N VAL A 191 -3.37 17.29 7.22
CA VAL A 191 -3.48 15.89 7.67
C VAL A 191 -4.72 15.70 8.55
N ASP A 192 -4.91 16.59 9.51
CA ASP A 192 -5.98 16.55 10.52
C ASP A 192 -7.25 17.29 10.09
N LEU A 193 -7.34 17.73 8.82
CA LEU A 193 -8.49 18.47 8.31
C LEU A 193 -9.24 17.65 7.28
N LYS A 194 -10.57 17.55 7.46
CA LYS A 194 -11.48 16.82 6.58
C LYS A 194 -12.46 17.76 5.92
N LEU A 195 -12.67 17.55 4.63
CA LEU A 195 -13.59 18.30 3.78
C LEU A 195 -14.83 17.46 3.49
N GLN A 196 -16.00 17.89 3.95
CA GLN A 196 -17.28 17.29 3.61
C GLN A 196 -17.90 18.03 2.43
N VAL A 197 -18.35 17.26 1.41
CA VAL A 197 -19.01 17.81 0.22
C VAL A 197 -20.19 16.93 -0.21
N ASN A 198 -21.15 17.53 -0.92
CA ASN A 198 -22.19 16.77 -1.62
C ASN A 198 -21.61 16.16 -2.90
N VAL A 199 -21.83 14.86 -3.12
CA VAL A 199 -21.27 14.08 -4.23
C VAL A 199 -21.69 14.65 -5.59
N ASP A 200 -22.95 15.02 -5.74
CA ASP A 200 -23.54 15.42 -7.02
C ASP A 200 -23.02 16.79 -7.44
N GLN A 201 -23.02 17.72 -6.48
CA GLN A 201 -22.46 19.06 -6.68
C GLN A 201 -20.95 18.97 -6.95
N PHE A 202 -20.22 18.17 -6.17
CA PHE A 202 -18.78 17.97 -6.33
C PHE A 202 -18.42 17.42 -7.72
N CYS A 203 -19.05 16.33 -8.16
CA CYS A 203 -18.78 15.74 -9.47
C CYS A 203 -19.07 16.74 -10.61
N LYS A 204 -20.17 17.49 -10.49
CA LYS A 204 -20.58 18.48 -11.51
C LYS A 204 -19.61 19.66 -11.59
N LEU A 205 -19.32 20.30 -10.45
CA LEU A 205 -18.49 21.51 -10.41
C LEU A 205 -17.03 21.21 -10.75
N MET A 206 -16.53 20.03 -10.37
CA MET A 206 -15.17 19.60 -10.70
C MET A 206 -15.04 18.94 -12.06
N ASN A 207 -16.12 18.89 -12.85
CA ASN A 207 -16.16 18.22 -14.15
C ASN A 207 -15.59 16.78 -14.09
N ALA A 208 -15.93 16.03 -13.05
CA ALA A 208 -15.31 14.74 -12.75
C ALA A 208 -15.78 13.63 -13.70
N PHE A 209 -14.87 12.74 -14.07
CA PHE A 209 -15.24 11.46 -14.66
C PHE A 209 -15.81 10.53 -13.59
N VAL A 210 -16.95 9.89 -13.84
CA VAL A 210 -17.54 8.92 -12.91
C VAL A 210 -17.38 7.52 -13.48
N LEU A 211 -16.44 6.74 -12.94
CA LEU A 211 -15.99 5.48 -13.54
C LEU A 211 -16.10 4.28 -12.58
N ASP A 212 -16.42 3.10 -13.10
CA ASP A 212 -16.38 1.84 -12.36
C ASP A 212 -14.95 1.28 -12.40
N ILE A 213 -14.16 1.65 -11.40
CA ILE A 213 -12.70 1.41 -11.34
C ILE A 213 -12.25 0.82 -10.00
N SER A 214 -13.20 0.41 -9.17
CA SER A 214 -12.95 -0.07 -7.81
C SER A 214 -13.68 -1.38 -7.55
N VAL A 215 -13.20 -2.09 -6.53
CA VAL A 215 -13.83 -3.28 -5.97
C VAL A 215 -13.87 -3.17 -4.44
N PRO A 216 -14.89 -3.74 -3.78
CA PRO A 216 -14.93 -3.81 -2.32
C PRO A 216 -13.70 -4.50 -1.75
N ARG A 217 -13.24 -4.03 -0.59
CA ARG A 217 -12.27 -4.76 0.24
C ARG A 217 -12.94 -5.96 0.90
N GLY A 218 -12.19 -7.04 1.13
CA GLY A 218 -12.71 -8.23 1.82
C GLY A 218 -13.09 -7.92 3.28
N GLU A 219 -14.02 -8.68 3.88
CA GLU A 219 -14.51 -8.42 5.24
C GLU A 219 -13.38 -8.40 6.30
N GLY A 220 -12.33 -9.20 6.12
CA GLY A 220 -11.12 -9.19 6.98
C GLY A 220 -10.15 -8.02 6.72
N GLU A 221 -10.22 -7.37 5.55
CA GLU A 221 -9.43 -6.16 5.22
C GLU A 221 -10.07 -4.88 5.78
N MET A 222 -11.33 -4.95 6.25
CA MET A 222 -12.06 -3.79 6.77
C MET A 222 -11.78 -3.52 8.25
N ASP A 223 -11.30 -4.49 9.04
CA ASP A 223 -10.92 -4.31 10.44
C ASP A 223 -9.41 -4.05 10.62
N SER A 224 -8.57 -4.25 9.60
CA SER A 224 -7.16 -3.83 9.55
C SER A 224 -6.96 -2.40 9.03
N CYS A 225 -8.06 -1.68 8.79
CA CYS A 225 -8.07 -0.30 8.35
C CYS A 225 -7.59 0.71 9.42
N ASP A 226 -7.09 0.21 10.55
CA ASP A 226 -6.73 0.99 11.72
C ASP A 226 -5.50 1.87 11.51
N SER A 227 -4.58 1.65 10.57
CA SER A 227 -3.40 2.54 10.50
C SER A 227 -2.83 2.87 9.12
N GLN A 228 -3.47 2.42 8.03
CA GLN A 228 -2.87 2.61 6.70
C GLN A 228 -3.83 3.28 5.71
N ALA A 229 -3.34 4.39 5.12
CA ALA A 229 -3.94 5.05 3.99
C ALA A 229 -4.18 4.02 2.86
N PRO A 230 -5.31 4.08 2.14
CA PRO A 230 -5.63 3.00 1.23
C PRO A 230 -4.90 3.22 -0.10
N PHE A 231 -3.81 2.49 -0.27
CA PHE A 231 -3.37 1.86 -1.49
C PHE A 231 -2.24 0.92 -1.08
N SER A 232 -2.55 -0.37 -0.97
CA SER A 232 -1.55 -1.42 -0.95
C SER A 232 -1.64 -2.12 -2.31
N VAL A 233 -1.02 -1.49 -3.30
CA VAL A 233 -0.14 -2.21 -4.22
C VAL A 233 1.25 -1.96 -3.63
N PRO A 234 2.09 -2.99 -3.42
CA PRO A 234 3.30 -2.84 -2.65
C PRO A 234 4.26 -1.93 -3.42
N MET A 235 4.49 -0.73 -2.89
CA MET A 235 5.67 0.07 -3.15
C MET A 235 6.05 0.74 -1.85
N HIS A 236 7.34 0.68 -1.60
CA HIS A 236 7.93 0.93 -0.30
C HIS A 236 7.85 2.38 0.14
N ALA A 237 7.67 2.57 1.44
CA ALA A 237 7.90 3.84 2.10
C ALA A 237 8.91 3.64 3.23
N THR A 238 10.06 4.28 3.03
CA THR A 238 11.01 4.70 4.04
C THR A 238 10.30 5.41 5.18
N SER A 239 10.39 4.86 6.40
CA SER A 239 10.15 5.60 7.63
C SER A 239 11.46 5.72 8.41
N SER A 240 11.91 6.95 8.60
CA SER A 240 12.86 7.32 9.64
C SER A 240 12.07 7.85 10.83
N ALA A 241 11.77 6.98 11.79
CA ALA A 241 11.31 7.32 13.13
C ALA A 241 11.92 6.30 14.12
N PRO A 242 12.12 6.68 15.40
CA PRO A 242 13.10 6.06 16.28
C PRO A 242 12.71 4.63 16.68
N VAL A 243 13.72 3.77 16.78
CA VAL A 243 13.67 2.39 17.29
C VAL A 243 12.82 2.33 18.58
N PRO A 244 11.65 1.66 18.59
CA PRO A 244 10.99 1.29 19.82
C PRO A 244 11.79 0.19 20.52
N ALA A 245 11.90 0.30 21.84
CA ALA A 245 12.75 -0.52 22.69
C ALA A 245 12.62 -2.03 22.42
N ALA A 246 13.75 -2.66 22.11
CA ALA A 246 13.91 -4.10 22.08
C ALA A 246 13.43 -4.72 23.41
N GLN A 247 12.71 -5.84 23.30
CA GLN A 247 12.47 -6.73 24.43
C GLN A 247 13.81 -7.11 25.07
N SER A 248 13.92 -7.00 26.40
CA SER A 248 15.17 -7.13 27.14
C SER A 248 15.65 -8.58 27.34
N GLY A 249 15.78 -9.36 26.26
CA GLY A 249 16.30 -10.72 26.34
C GLY A 249 17.14 -11.08 25.11
N ALA A 250 18.46 -11.18 25.25
CA ALA A 250 19.35 -11.55 24.15
C ALA A 250 18.99 -12.94 23.57
N VAL A 251 19.00 -13.07 22.24
CA VAL A 251 18.90 -14.36 21.56
C VAL A 251 20.02 -15.30 22.07
N PRO A 252 19.72 -16.54 22.48
CA PRO A 252 20.75 -17.50 22.89
C PRO A 252 21.86 -17.63 21.84
N LYS A 253 23.12 -17.54 22.28
CA LYS A 253 24.29 -17.48 21.39
C LYS A 253 24.33 -18.59 20.33
N ASN A 254 23.98 -19.82 20.71
CA ASN A 254 23.98 -20.99 19.81
C ASN A 254 22.98 -20.88 18.65
N ILE A 255 21.79 -20.33 18.88
CA ILE A 255 20.77 -20.17 17.83
C ILE A 255 21.02 -18.89 17.03
N ARG A 256 21.61 -17.85 17.65
CA ARG A 256 22.08 -16.65 16.95
C ARG A 256 23.18 -16.98 15.94
N GLU A 257 24.19 -17.75 16.33
CA GLU A 257 25.25 -18.21 15.41
C GLU A 257 24.70 -19.05 14.25
N ALA A 258 23.62 -19.81 14.49
CA ALA A 258 22.95 -20.56 13.43
C ALA A 258 22.20 -19.64 12.45
N TYR A 259 21.61 -18.54 12.94
CA TYR A 259 20.99 -17.51 12.11
C TYR A 259 22.05 -16.74 11.31
N ASP A 260 23.12 -16.29 11.96
CA ASP A 260 24.21 -15.53 11.33
C ASP A 260 24.98 -16.38 10.28
N ALA A 261 24.80 -17.69 10.28
CA ALA A 261 25.33 -18.59 9.26
C ALA A 261 24.45 -18.65 7.99
N LEU A 262 23.21 -18.14 8.02
CA LEU A 262 22.37 -17.97 6.84
C LEU A 262 22.87 -16.82 5.98
N ASP A 263 22.77 -17.00 4.67
CA ASP A 263 23.01 -15.95 3.69
C ASP A 263 21.68 -15.39 3.20
N LEU A 264 21.01 -14.62 4.05
CA LEU A 264 19.79 -13.91 3.71
C LEU A 264 20.16 -12.55 3.14
N ARG A 265 19.72 -12.26 1.91
CA ARG A 265 19.98 -11.00 1.23
C ARG A 265 18.72 -10.41 0.62
N VAL A 266 18.74 -9.10 0.41
CA VAL A 266 17.79 -8.41 -0.45
C VAL A 266 18.05 -8.83 -1.89
N GLY A 267 17.02 -9.32 -2.57
CA GLY A 267 17.04 -9.61 -4.00
C GLY A 267 15.93 -8.88 -4.74
N GLU A 268 16.20 -8.43 -5.96
CA GLU A 268 15.23 -7.76 -6.84
C GLU A 268 14.79 -8.71 -7.96
N ILE A 269 13.48 -8.91 -8.10
CA ILE A 269 12.92 -9.77 -9.15
C ILE A 269 12.97 -9.01 -10.48
N VAL A 270 13.93 -9.33 -11.35
CA VAL A 270 14.07 -8.67 -12.66
C VAL A 270 13.18 -9.28 -13.74
N ALA A 271 12.78 -10.53 -13.57
CA ALA A 271 11.79 -11.19 -14.43
C ALA A 271 11.10 -12.33 -13.67
N ALA A 272 9.85 -12.62 -14.01
CA ALA A 272 9.14 -13.79 -13.52
C ALA A 272 8.20 -14.34 -14.59
N CYS A 273 8.07 -15.66 -14.66
CA CYS A 273 7.10 -16.34 -15.52
C CYS A 273 6.52 -17.58 -14.85
N ALA A 274 5.40 -18.08 -15.35
CA ALA A 274 4.85 -19.36 -14.91
C ALA A 274 5.75 -20.51 -15.36
N HIS A 275 5.89 -21.54 -14.52
CA HIS A 275 6.62 -22.75 -14.90
C HIS A 275 5.89 -23.49 -16.03
N PRO A 276 6.58 -23.95 -17.10
CA PRO A 276 5.93 -24.58 -18.25
C PRO A 276 5.12 -25.83 -17.89
N ASP A 277 5.66 -26.66 -16.99
CA ASP A 277 5.08 -27.95 -16.61
C ASP A 277 4.43 -27.98 -15.21
N SER A 278 4.24 -26.83 -14.55
CA SER A 278 3.73 -26.79 -13.16
C SER A 278 2.87 -25.58 -12.86
N GLU A 279 1.61 -25.82 -12.50
CA GLU A 279 0.65 -24.78 -12.08
C GLU A 279 0.94 -24.19 -10.69
N LYS A 280 1.90 -24.77 -9.95
CA LYS A 280 2.24 -24.35 -8.59
C LYS A 280 3.51 -23.51 -8.53
N LEU A 281 4.33 -23.53 -9.59
CA LEU A 281 5.66 -22.95 -9.57
C LEU A 281 5.74 -21.71 -10.45
N LEU A 282 6.43 -20.70 -9.94
CA LEU A 282 6.96 -19.61 -10.74
C LEU A 282 8.45 -19.84 -10.99
N VAL A 283 8.94 -19.25 -12.08
CA VAL A 283 10.36 -19.18 -12.42
C VAL A 283 10.74 -17.71 -12.38
N GLU A 284 11.50 -17.34 -11.36
CA GLU A 284 11.96 -15.97 -11.13
C GLU A 284 13.44 -15.83 -11.49
N THR A 285 13.76 -14.70 -12.12
CA THR A 285 15.12 -14.22 -12.31
C THR A 285 15.33 -13.10 -11.30
N ILE A 286 16.19 -13.33 -10.31
CA ILE A 286 16.33 -12.46 -9.14
C ILE A 286 17.78 -12.02 -9.01
N ASP A 287 18.03 -10.71 -9.08
CA ASP A 287 19.33 -10.14 -8.76
C ASP A 287 19.52 -10.13 -7.25
N VAL A 288 20.58 -10.78 -6.76
CA VAL A 288 20.93 -10.85 -5.32
C VAL A 288 22.29 -10.22 -5.04
N GLY A 289 22.82 -9.44 -5.98
CA GLY A 289 24.07 -8.70 -5.86
C GLY A 289 25.31 -9.60 -5.85
N ASP A 290 25.26 -10.73 -6.53
CA ASP A 290 26.41 -11.62 -6.62
C ASP A 290 27.53 -10.98 -7.43
N LYS A 291 28.74 -11.11 -6.90
CA LYS A 291 29.97 -10.57 -7.49
C LYS A 291 30.93 -11.71 -7.78
N LYS A 292 31.59 -11.64 -8.94
CA LYS A 292 32.72 -12.48 -9.30
C LYS A 292 33.96 -12.10 -8.47
N PRO A 293 35.01 -12.94 -8.44
CA PRO A 293 36.25 -12.65 -7.73
C PRO A 293 36.95 -11.37 -8.17
N ASP A 294 36.69 -10.90 -9.39
CA ASP A 294 37.21 -9.65 -9.95
C ASP A 294 36.35 -8.42 -9.61
N GLY A 295 35.28 -8.59 -8.83
CA GLY A 295 34.37 -7.52 -8.41
C GLY A 295 33.27 -7.16 -9.42
N SER A 296 33.25 -7.80 -10.59
CA SER A 296 32.17 -7.63 -11.57
C SER A 296 30.90 -8.38 -11.19
N ASP A 297 29.75 -7.95 -11.70
CA ASP A 297 28.46 -8.62 -11.44
C ASP A 297 28.42 -10.02 -12.07
N GLU A 298 28.00 -11.01 -11.27
CA GLU A 298 27.73 -12.38 -11.75
C GLU A 298 26.39 -12.47 -12.49
N GLY A 299 25.49 -11.52 -12.22
CA GLY A 299 24.15 -11.43 -12.79
C GLY A 299 23.09 -12.11 -11.92
N PRO A 300 21.81 -12.01 -12.32
CA PRO A 300 20.70 -12.52 -11.52
C PRO A 300 20.63 -14.05 -11.54
N ARG A 301 20.13 -14.62 -10.45
CA ARG A 301 19.92 -16.06 -10.28
C ARG A 301 18.55 -16.47 -10.78
N GLN A 302 18.46 -17.68 -11.34
CA GLN A 302 17.19 -18.35 -11.51
C GLN A 302 16.77 -19.02 -10.19
N ILE A 303 15.59 -18.67 -9.70
CA ILE A 303 14.99 -19.20 -8.49
C ILE A 303 13.58 -19.68 -8.86
N LEU A 304 13.14 -20.78 -8.24
CA LEU A 304 11.78 -21.28 -8.42
C LEU A 304 11.07 -21.26 -7.08
N SER A 305 9.87 -20.70 -7.06
CA SER A 305 9.04 -20.62 -5.86
C SER A 305 7.66 -21.25 -6.05
N GLY A 306 7.08 -21.75 -4.96
CA GLY A 306 5.77 -22.41 -4.94
C GLY A 306 4.58 -21.46 -4.82
N ILE A 307 4.68 -20.23 -5.33
CA ILE A 307 3.74 -19.14 -5.02
C ILE A 307 2.77 -18.81 -6.15
N ALA A 308 2.74 -19.60 -7.24
CA ALA A 308 1.92 -19.32 -8.43
C ALA A 308 0.40 -19.20 -8.16
N LYS A 309 -0.09 -19.80 -7.06
CA LYS A 309 -1.49 -19.67 -6.64
C LYS A 309 -1.83 -18.33 -6.01
N PHE A 310 -0.81 -17.60 -5.54
CA PHE A 310 -0.95 -16.38 -4.75
C PHE A 310 -0.52 -15.13 -5.52
N TYR A 311 0.31 -15.28 -6.56
CA TYR A 311 0.88 -14.18 -7.31
C TYR A 311 0.78 -14.41 -8.82
N ASP A 312 0.41 -13.36 -9.55
CA ASP A 312 0.71 -13.27 -10.98
C ASP A 312 2.20 -12.94 -11.14
N PRO A 313 2.92 -13.58 -12.08
CA PRO A 313 4.34 -13.29 -12.30
C PRO A 313 4.62 -11.81 -12.55
N ASN A 314 3.74 -11.10 -13.25
CA ASN A 314 3.95 -9.68 -13.58
C ASN A 314 3.88 -8.79 -12.35
N ASP A 315 3.14 -9.20 -11.31
CA ASP A 315 3.01 -8.43 -10.07
C ASP A 315 4.28 -8.48 -9.23
N LEU A 316 5.17 -9.44 -9.47
CA LEU A 316 6.40 -9.67 -8.70
C LEU A 316 7.61 -8.91 -9.25
N VAL A 317 7.61 -8.55 -10.54
CA VAL A 317 8.74 -7.88 -11.19
C VAL A 317 8.96 -6.49 -10.57
N GLY A 318 10.21 -6.19 -10.24
CA GLY A 318 10.64 -4.95 -9.58
C GLY A 318 10.55 -4.98 -8.05
N ARG A 319 10.00 -6.04 -7.45
CA ARG A 319 9.93 -6.13 -5.98
C ARG A 319 11.27 -6.52 -5.37
N LYS A 320 11.60 -5.90 -4.24
CA LYS A 320 12.73 -6.28 -3.38
C LYS A 320 12.27 -7.20 -2.25
N ILE A 321 12.78 -8.42 -2.29
CA ILE A 321 12.38 -9.52 -1.41
C ILE A 321 13.58 -10.08 -0.66
N VAL A 322 13.32 -10.86 0.39
CA VAL A 322 14.35 -11.61 1.11
C VAL A 322 14.61 -12.96 0.43
N VAL A 323 15.87 -13.22 0.10
CA VAL A 323 16.32 -14.44 -0.58
C VAL A 323 17.38 -15.15 0.25
N LEU A 324 17.24 -16.46 0.41
CA LEU A 324 18.27 -17.32 0.98
C LEU A 324 19.21 -17.83 -0.12
N CYS A 325 20.48 -17.40 -0.05
CA CYS A 325 21.44 -17.51 -1.15
C CYS A 325 22.46 -18.64 -0.99
N ASN A 326 22.64 -19.23 0.20
CA ASN A 326 23.70 -20.22 0.45
C ASN A 326 23.22 -21.68 0.52
N LEU A 327 22.05 -21.99 -0.06
CA LEU A 327 21.63 -23.37 -0.28
C LEU A 327 22.33 -24.01 -1.48
N LYS A 328 22.37 -25.35 -1.51
CA LYS A 328 22.77 -26.05 -2.74
C LYS A 328 21.65 -25.91 -3.77
N PRO A 329 21.95 -25.64 -5.05
CA PRO A 329 20.93 -25.64 -6.10
C PRO A 329 20.13 -26.95 -6.10
N ALA A 330 18.82 -26.83 -6.25
CA ALA A 330 17.90 -27.96 -6.25
C ALA A 330 17.02 -27.91 -7.50
N LYS A 331 16.68 -29.07 -8.06
CA LYS A 331 15.72 -29.13 -9.18
C LYS A 331 14.30 -29.11 -8.65
N LEU A 332 13.49 -28.16 -9.10
CA LEU A 332 12.05 -28.05 -8.83
C LEU A 332 11.33 -28.06 -10.17
N GLY A 333 10.35 -28.96 -10.36
CA GLY A 333 9.65 -29.08 -11.65
C GLY A 333 10.55 -29.45 -12.84
N GLY A 334 11.78 -29.95 -12.59
CA GLY A 334 12.77 -30.27 -13.64
C GLY A 334 13.77 -29.14 -13.93
N ILE A 335 13.52 -27.92 -13.47
CA ILE A 335 14.37 -26.74 -13.65
C ILE A 335 15.20 -26.50 -12.38
N ALA A 336 16.45 -26.04 -12.53
CA ALA A 336 17.33 -25.74 -11.39
C ALA A 336 16.93 -24.41 -10.70
N SER A 337 16.79 -24.44 -9.37
CA SER A 337 16.58 -23.28 -8.51
C SER A 337 17.86 -23.02 -7.70
N CYS A 338 18.37 -21.80 -7.78
CA CYS A 338 19.64 -21.35 -7.18
C CYS A 338 19.43 -20.43 -5.97
N GLY A 339 18.35 -20.64 -5.22
CA GLY A 339 18.01 -19.90 -4.02
C GLY A 339 16.64 -20.28 -3.50
N MET A 340 16.17 -19.56 -2.49
CA MET A 340 14.83 -19.73 -1.94
C MET A 340 14.28 -18.36 -1.55
N VAL A 341 13.07 -18.05 -2.02
CA VAL A 341 12.34 -16.82 -1.66
C VAL A 341 11.73 -17.03 -0.28
N MET A 342 11.96 -16.08 0.63
CA MET A 342 11.36 -16.11 1.96
C MET A 342 9.92 -15.62 1.90
N CYS A 343 9.00 -16.41 2.46
CA CYS A 343 7.57 -16.10 2.49
C CYS A 343 7.03 -16.20 3.91
N ALA A 344 6.08 -15.34 4.26
CA ALA A 344 5.22 -15.54 5.41
C ALA A 344 3.96 -16.31 4.99
N LYS A 345 3.53 -17.27 5.82
CA LYS A 345 2.38 -18.13 5.52
C LYS A 345 1.57 -18.43 6.78
N ASN A 346 0.25 -18.50 6.62
CA ASN A 346 -0.68 -19.13 7.56
C ASN A 346 -1.50 -20.23 6.84
N GLU A 347 -2.64 -20.65 7.40
CA GLU A 347 -3.47 -21.71 6.80
C GLU A 347 -4.03 -21.36 5.41
N ASN A 348 -4.31 -20.08 5.15
CA ASN A 348 -5.06 -19.64 3.97
C ASN A 348 -4.29 -18.66 3.07
N GLU A 349 -3.27 -18.00 3.61
CA GLU A 349 -2.56 -16.88 2.99
C GLU A 349 -1.06 -17.16 2.90
N LEU A 350 -0.44 -16.67 1.84
CA LEU A 350 1.00 -16.68 1.64
C LEU A 350 1.42 -15.35 1.04
N VAL A 351 2.40 -14.69 1.66
CA VAL A 351 3.00 -13.46 1.13
C VAL A 351 4.51 -13.55 1.10
N VAL A 352 5.12 -12.92 0.10
CA VAL A 352 6.58 -12.76 0.03
C VAL A 352 7.03 -11.78 1.11
N VAL A 353 8.20 -12.00 1.71
CA VAL A 353 8.79 -11.05 2.67
C VAL A 353 9.55 -9.99 1.87
N GLU A 354 9.08 -8.75 1.98
CA GLU A 354 9.56 -7.59 1.21
C GLU A 354 10.43 -6.65 2.07
N VAL A 355 11.30 -5.88 1.43
CA VAL A 355 12.23 -4.93 2.05
C VAL A 355 12.27 -3.63 1.27
N SER A 356 12.26 -2.48 1.97
CA SER A 356 12.26 -1.12 1.39
C SER A 356 13.04 -0.96 0.07
N GLU A 357 12.44 -0.33 -0.95
CA GLU A 357 12.99 -0.16 -2.31
C GLU A 357 14.32 0.60 -2.32
N ASP A 358 14.57 1.45 -1.33
CA ASP A 358 15.81 2.19 -1.15
C ASP A 358 16.97 1.31 -0.68
N VAL A 359 16.70 0.10 -0.19
CA VAL A 359 17.75 -0.81 0.27
C VAL A 359 18.47 -1.44 -0.92
N PRO A 360 19.81 -1.34 -1.02
CA PRO A 360 20.55 -1.90 -2.15
C PRO A 360 20.38 -3.41 -2.29
N VAL A 361 20.34 -3.88 -3.54
CA VAL A 361 20.36 -5.32 -3.85
C VAL A 361 21.64 -5.96 -3.30
N GLY A 362 21.51 -7.16 -2.74
CA GLY A 362 22.60 -7.87 -2.07
C GLY A 362 22.82 -7.45 -0.60
N THR A 363 22.10 -6.44 -0.10
CA THR A 363 22.15 -6.07 1.33
C THR A 363 21.77 -7.25 2.19
N ARG A 364 22.56 -7.52 3.23
CA ARG A 364 22.36 -8.69 4.08
C ARG A 364 21.38 -8.42 5.22
N ILE A 365 20.55 -9.41 5.54
CA ILE A 365 19.49 -9.29 6.57
C ILE A 365 20.03 -9.59 7.97
N SER A 366 20.04 -8.60 8.86
CA SER A 366 20.53 -8.69 10.25
C SER A 366 19.39 -8.68 11.27
N LEU A 367 19.70 -9.03 12.52
CA LEU A 367 18.78 -8.88 13.66
C LEU A 367 19.09 -7.62 14.50
N SER A 368 20.16 -6.91 14.18
CA SER A 368 20.64 -5.72 14.87
C SER A 368 21.51 -4.89 13.92
N SER A 369 21.84 -3.66 14.30
CA SER A 369 22.77 -2.78 13.57
C SER A 369 24.24 -3.23 13.63
N GLU A 370 24.53 -4.38 14.21
CA GLU A 370 25.89 -4.91 14.37
C GLU A 370 26.31 -5.79 13.19
N THR A 371 27.63 -5.86 12.97
CA THR A 371 28.27 -6.62 11.89
C THR A 371 27.94 -8.11 11.97
N GLN A 372 27.41 -8.63 10.88
CA GLN A 372 27.04 -10.04 10.77
C GLN A 372 28.29 -10.93 10.53
N GLY A 373 28.34 -12.11 11.15
CA GLY A 373 29.39 -13.11 10.92
C GLY A 373 29.32 -13.73 9.51
N THR A 374 30.40 -14.29 8.99
CA THR A 374 30.46 -14.81 7.61
C THR A 374 29.42 -15.92 7.34
N PRO A 375 28.65 -15.87 6.23
CA PRO A 375 27.72 -16.93 5.88
C PRO A 375 28.40 -18.29 5.74
N ALA A 376 27.67 -19.34 6.11
CA ALA A 376 28.16 -20.71 5.94
C ALA A 376 28.12 -21.15 4.47
N SER A 377 29.01 -22.06 4.10
CA SER A 377 28.95 -22.74 2.81
C SER A 377 27.69 -23.64 2.70
N SER A 378 27.26 -23.90 1.47
CA SER A 378 26.11 -24.77 1.20
C SER A 378 26.26 -26.21 1.74
N THR A 379 27.48 -26.70 1.90
CA THR A 379 27.77 -27.99 2.56
C THR A 379 27.58 -27.91 4.07
N GLN A 380 27.99 -26.80 4.70
CA GLN A 380 27.77 -26.58 6.13
C GLN A 380 26.28 -26.39 6.45
N MET A 381 25.53 -25.69 5.59
CA MET A 381 24.07 -25.54 5.68
C MET A 381 23.37 -26.89 5.83
N LYS A 382 23.67 -27.83 4.92
CA LYS A 382 23.10 -29.19 4.93
C LYS A 382 23.59 -30.03 6.11
N LYS A 383 24.91 -30.03 6.39
CA LYS A 383 25.50 -30.88 7.44
C LYS A 383 25.01 -30.49 8.84
N LYS A 384 24.85 -29.20 9.10
CA LYS A 384 24.42 -28.67 10.41
C LYS A 384 22.90 -28.53 10.54
N LYS A 385 22.14 -28.79 9.47
CA LYS A 385 20.68 -28.60 9.38
C LYS A 385 20.26 -27.21 9.89
N LEU A 386 20.94 -26.18 9.37
CA LEU A 386 20.79 -24.81 9.89
C LEU A 386 19.40 -24.25 9.60
N LEU A 387 18.91 -24.43 8.37
CA LEU A 387 17.58 -23.94 7.99
C LEU A 387 16.50 -24.59 8.86
N GLU A 388 16.53 -25.91 9.05
CA GLU A 388 15.54 -26.64 9.86
C GLU A 388 15.55 -26.23 11.33
N LYS A 389 16.67 -25.74 11.86
CA LYS A 389 16.77 -25.18 13.22
C LYS A 389 16.21 -23.78 13.32
N ILE A 390 16.31 -22.99 12.26
CA ILE A 390 15.93 -21.57 12.25
C ILE A 390 14.45 -21.39 11.90
N LEU A 391 13.91 -22.19 10.98
CA LEU A 391 12.52 -22.09 10.52
C LEU A 391 11.47 -22.04 11.65
N PRO A 392 11.52 -22.85 12.72
CA PRO A 392 10.51 -22.79 13.79
C PRO A 392 10.53 -21.48 14.60
N GLU A 393 11.64 -20.76 14.54
CA GLU A 393 11.90 -19.55 15.32
C GLU A 393 11.63 -18.27 14.51
N LEU A 394 11.34 -18.41 13.21
CA LEU A 394 11.00 -17.34 12.28
C LEU A 394 9.47 -17.14 12.22
N GLN A 395 9.03 -15.94 12.58
CA GLN A 395 7.61 -15.60 12.68
C GLN A 395 7.37 -14.15 12.23
N LEU A 396 6.14 -13.82 11.88
CA LEU A 396 5.72 -12.42 11.85
C LEU A 396 5.36 -11.96 13.27
N ASN A 397 5.82 -10.78 13.66
CA ASN A 397 5.42 -10.13 14.90
C ASN A 397 4.08 -9.37 14.73
N GLY A 398 3.58 -8.77 15.82
CA GLY A 398 2.35 -7.96 15.86
C GLY A 398 2.22 -6.85 14.81
N GLU A 399 3.33 -6.45 14.20
CA GLU A 399 3.45 -5.35 13.25
C GLU A 399 3.72 -5.85 11.81
N HIS A 400 3.53 -7.15 11.54
CA HIS A 400 3.83 -7.82 10.28
C HIS A 400 5.32 -7.78 9.88
N GLN A 401 6.22 -7.55 10.83
CA GLN A 401 7.66 -7.63 10.59
C GLN A 401 8.12 -9.07 10.75
N ALA A 402 8.92 -9.55 9.80
CA ALA A 402 9.63 -10.81 9.95
C ALA A 402 10.58 -10.68 11.14
N ALA A 403 10.50 -11.64 12.05
CA ALA A 403 11.26 -11.65 13.29
C ALA A 403 11.80 -13.05 13.56
N PHE A 404 12.99 -13.11 14.13
CA PHE A 404 13.61 -14.33 14.62
C PHE A 404 13.69 -14.26 16.14
N LYS A 405 13.03 -15.18 16.84
CA LYS A 405 12.89 -15.12 18.32
C LYS A 405 12.40 -13.75 18.84
N GLY A 406 11.49 -13.12 18.09
CA GLY A 406 10.98 -11.78 18.42
C GLY A 406 11.90 -10.61 18.06
N PHE A 407 13.11 -10.87 17.55
CA PHE A 407 14.01 -9.83 17.03
C PHE A 407 13.71 -9.54 15.56
N PRO A 408 13.39 -8.30 15.19
CA PRO A 408 13.08 -7.96 13.81
C PRO A 408 14.24 -8.23 12.85
N LEU A 409 13.92 -8.71 11.66
CA LEU A 409 14.83 -8.82 10.54
C LEU A 409 14.95 -7.45 9.86
N LEU A 410 16.18 -6.96 9.73
CA LEU A 410 16.51 -5.65 9.22
C LEU A 410 17.44 -5.74 8.03
N ALA A 411 17.25 -4.89 7.03
CA ALA A 411 18.17 -4.66 5.94
C ALA A 411 18.52 -3.17 5.91
N ASP A 412 19.77 -2.83 6.16
CA ASP A 412 20.22 -1.43 6.29
C ASP A 412 19.33 -0.59 7.24
N GLY A 413 18.94 -1.20 8.38
CA GLY A 413 18.06 -0.58 9.37
C GLY A 413 16.57 -0.52 8.99
N LYS A 414 16.18 -1.03 7.82
CA LYS A 414 14.77 -1.14 7.39
C LYS A 414 14.19 -2.50 7.72
N TYR A 415 12.93 -2.54 8.16
CA TYR A 415 12.24 -3.79 8.49
C TYR A 415 11.95 -4.65 7.25
N CYS A 416 12.09 -5.96 7.41
CA CYS A 416 11.59 -6.96 6.47
C CYS A 416 10.12 -7.26 6.81
N LEU A 417 9.21 -7.14 5.85
CA LEU A 417 7.76 -7.14 6.09
C LEU A 417 7.06 -8.27 5.34
N GLY A 418 6.19 -9.00 6.03
CA GLY A 418 5.25 -9.96 5.43
C GLY A 418 3.83 -9.40 5.42
N THR A 419 3.62 -8.26 4.77
CA THR A 419 2.32 -7.57 4.79
C THR A 419 1.25 -8.38 4.07
N GLY A 420 0.09 -8.56 4.71
CA GLY A 420 -1.07 -9.23 4.11
C GLY A 420 -1.35 -10.64 4.61
N VAL A 421 -0.58 -11.15 5.59
CA VAL A 421 -0.91 -12.39 6.29
C VAL A 421 -1.35 -12.06 7.71
N SER A 422 -2.51 -12.61 8.10
CA SER A 422 -3.01 -12.53 9.48
C SER A 422 -2.15 -13.38 10.44
N LEU A 423 -1.88 -12.83 11.62
CA LEU A 423 -1.09 -13.50 12.67
C LEU A 423 -1.90 -14.62 13.34
N PRO A 424 -1.27 -15.72 13.78
CA PRO A 424 0.17 -16.01 13.68
C PRO A 424 0.57 -16.56 12.30
N ALA A 425 1.67 -16.06 11.74
CA ALA A 425 2.24 -16.52 10.47
C ALA A 425 3.67 -17.01 10.67
N MET A 426 3.98 -18.17 10.09
CA MET A 426 5.35 -18.68 10.03
C MET A 426 6.06 -18.08 8.82
N VAL A 427 7.34 -17.76 8.98
CA VAL A 427 8.19 -17.29 7.89
C VAL A 427 9.10 -18.44 7.48
N ALA A 428 9.05 -18.83 6.21
CA ALA A 428 9.78 -19.97 5.66
C ALA A 428 10.59 -19.63 4.42
#